data_AF-A0A131YHB3-F1
#
_entry.id   AF-A0A131YHB3-F1
#
_cell.length_a   1.000
_cell.length_b   1.000
_cell.length_c   1.000
_cell.angle_alpha   90.00
_cell.angle_beta   90.00
_cell.angle_gamma   90.00
#
_symmetry.space_group_name_H-M   'P 1'
#
loop_
_entity.id
_entity.type
_entity.pdbx_description
1 polymer ?
#
loop_
_entity_poly.entity_id
_entity_poly.type
_entity_poly.pdbx_seq_one_letter_code
_entity_poly.pdbx_strand_id
1 'polypeptide(L)'
;MFAVVRFLNDFDEKRHVIPVADIKDFKPANDSDFDKRATYSAFWRDPVDNEDTGFCNAQILMLAAMVKHWGLKTGEDVNKTVDSINRLLTEKIQDVLKSKRRTEGQ
;
A
#
# COMPACT_ATOMS: atom_id res chain seq x y z
N MET A 1 2.50 -5.21 1.99
CA MET A 1 2.31 -5.07 3.45
C MET A 1 2.21 -3.58 3.75
N PHE A 2 1.38 -3.19 4.71
CA PHE A 2 1.20 -1.79 5.09
C PHE A 2 1.62 -1.59 6.55
N ALA A 3 2.01 -0.36 6.89
CA ALA A 3 2.32 0.05 8.24
C ALA A 3 1.34 1.16 8.67
N VAL A 4 0.82 1.04 9.89
CA VAL A 4 0.18 2.17 10.56
C VAL A 4 1.27 2.95 11.27
N VAL A 5 1.44 4.21 10.90
CA VAL A 5 2.48 5.08 11.42
C VAL A 5 1.91 6.34 12.04
N ARG A 6 2.67 6.91 12.98
CA ARG A 6 2.49 8.28 13.45
C ARG A 6 3.70 9.09 13.01
N PHE A 7 3.48 10.14 12.23
CA PHE A 7 4.56 11.07 11.89
C PHE A 7 4.85 11.96 13.10
N LEU A 8 6.12 12.06 13.47
CA LEU A 8 6.55 12.82 14.65
C LEU A 8 6.54 14.33 14.41
N ASN A 9 6.60 14.74 13.15
CA ASN A 9 6.60 16.15 12.74
C ASN A 9 5.24 16.63 12.23
N ASP A 10 4.23 15.76 12.14
CA ASP A 10 2.87 16.21 11.86
C ASP A 10 2.23 16.72 13.14
N PHE A 11 1.81 17.98 13.12
CA PHE A 11 1.11 18.63 14.22
C PHE A 11 -0.30 18.08 14.44
N ASP A 12 -0.75 17.12 13.63
CA ASP A 12 -2.14 16.64 13.63
C ASP A 12 -2.38 15.41 14.52
N GLU A 13 -1.31 14.81 15.07
CA GLU A 13 -1.31 13.56 15.85
C GLU A 13 -2.04 12.37 15.19
N LYS A 14 -2.33 12.44 13.89
CA LYS A 14 -3.10 11.42 13.19
C LYS A 14 -2.25 10.18 12.92
N ARG A 15 -2.98 9.09 12.72
CA ARG A 15 -2.44 7.80 12.30
C ARG A 15 -2.59 7.70 10.79
N HIS A 16 -1.49 7.39 10.13
CA HIS A 16 -1.44 7.24 8.68
C HIS A 16 -1.21 5.77 8.34
N VAL A 17 -1.76 5.33 7.22
CA VAL A 17 -1.48 4.01 6.66
C VAL A 17 -0.59 4.23 5.45
N ILE A 18 0.64 3.71 5.50
CA ILE A 18 1.59 3.80 4.39
C ILE A 18 2.04 2.41 3.95
N PRO A 19 2.38 2.22 2.66
CA PRO A 19 3.11 1.05 2.21
C PRO A 19 4.39 0.84 3.03
N VAL A 20 4.71 -0.39 3.39
CA VAL A 20 6.00 -0.70 4.05
C VAL A 20 7.20 -0.35 3.15
N ALA A 21 7.01 -0.41 1.82
CA ALA A 21 8.02 0.01 0.85
C ALA A 21 8.37 1.50 0.95
N ASP A 22 7.52 2.30 1.61
CA ASP A 22 7.74 3.74 1.80
C ASP A 22 8.52 4.01 3.08
N ILE A 23 8.92 2.98 3.81
CA ILE A 23 9.75 3.11 5.00
C ILE A 23 11.18 2.72 4.63
N LYS A 24 12.09 3.67 4.78
CA LYS A 24 13.48 3.53 4.40
C LYS A 24 14.15 2.38 5.15
N ASP A 25 14.85 1.53 4.39
CA ASP A 25 15.62 0.38 4.88
C ASP A 25 14.81 -0.62 5.74
N PHE A 26 13.48 -0.60 5.64
CA PHE A 26 12.60 -1.39 6.48
C PHE A 26 11.97 -2.54 5.69
N LYS A 27 12.40 -3.78 5.98
CA LYS A 27 11.94 -5.01 5.32
C LYS A 27 11.54 -6.07 6.36
N PRO A 28 10.41 -5.86 7.07
CA PRO A 28 9.96 -6.79 8.09
C PRO A 28 9.47 -8.10 7.46
N ALA A 29 9.86 -9.22 8.06
CA ALA A 29 9.31 -10.54 7.83
C ALA A 29 8.05 -10.80 8.67
N ASN A 30 7.93 -10.20 9.86
CA ASN A 30 6.84 -10.42 10.82
C ASN A 30 6.59 -9.21 11.73
N ASP A 31 5.52 -9.28 12.54
CA ASP A 31 5.06 -8.20 13.43
C ASP A 31 6.02 -7.88 14.58
N SER A 32 7.04 -8.71 14.82
CA SER A 32 8.07 -8.46 15.85
C SER A 32 9.26 -7.69 15.32
N ASP A 33 9.33 -7.42 14.01
CA ASP A 33 10.49 -6.80 13.36
C ASP A 33 10.52 -5.28 13.49
N PHE A 34 9.61 -4.70 14.29
CA PHE A 34 9.60 -3.27 14.59
C PHE A 34 9.54 -3.01 16.09
N ASP A 35 10.26 -1.96 16.51
CA ASP A 35 10.17 -1.42 17.86
C ASP A 35 9.23 -0.20 17.85
N LYS A 36 8.17 -0.27 18.65
CA LYS A 36 7.18 0.81 18.81
C LYS A 36 7.78 2.10 19.37
N ARG A 37 8.96 2.03 19.98
CA ARG A 37 9.69 3.20 20.51
C ARG A 37 10.71 3.74 19.52
N ALA A 38 11.08 2.98 18.50
CA ALA A 38 12.04 3.40 17.50
C ALA A 38 11.42 4.37 16.50
N THR A 39 12.25 5.30 16.02
CA THR A 39 11.91 6.23 14.97
C THR A 39 12.44 5.69 13.64
N TYR A 40 11.57 5.64 12.65
CA TYR A 40 11.84 5.22 11.28
C TYR A 40 11.73 6.42 10.34
N SER A 41 12.40 6.37 9.19
CA SER A 41 12.23 7.39 8.15
C SER A 41 11.29 6.86 7.07
N ALA A 42 10.23 7.61 6.77
CA ALA A 42 9.28 7.29 5.73
C ALA A 42 9.35 8.32 4.60
N PHE A 43 9.37 7.86 3.35
CA PHE A 43 9.50 8.70 2.16
C PHE A 43 8.24 9.55 1.93
N TRP A 44 8.45 10.77 1.45
CA TRP A 44 7.41 11.59 0.84
C TRP A 44 7.35 11.27 -0.64
N ARG A 45 6.28 10.59 -1.06
CA ARG A 45 6.03 10.38 -2.48
C ARG A 45 5.24 11.54 -3.05
N ASP A 46 5.76 12.14 -4.11
CA ASP A 46 4.95 13.02 -4.95
C ASP A 46 3.92 12.18 -5.72
N PRO A 47 2.61 12.51 -5.65
CA PRO A 47 1.58 11.78 -6.37
C PRO A 47 1.69 11.86 -7.90
N VAL A 48 2.47 12.81 -8.44
CA VAL A 48 2.63 13.04 -9.89
C VAL A 48 3.78 12.20 -10.46
N ASP A 49 4.95 12.24 -9.83
CA ASP A 49 6.17 11.67 -10.41
C ASP A 49 6.62 10.36 -9.74
N ASN A 50 5.97 9.94 -8.63
CA ASN A 50 6.40 8.80 -7.80
C ASN A 50 7.87 8.87 -7.33
N GLU A 51 8.49 10.06 -7.40
CA GLU A 51 9.84 10.27 -6.90
C GLU A 51 9.81 10.59 -5.40
N ASP A 52 10.86 10.14 -4.72
CA ASP A 52 11.08 10.41 -3.30
C ASP A 52 11.53 11.88 -3.14
N THR A 53 10.60 12.75 -2.77
CA THR A 53 10.87 14.20 -2.62
C THR A 53 11.43 14.56 -1.24
N GLY A 54 11.47 13.59 -0.31
CA GLY A 54 11.98 13.79 1.04
C GLY A 54 11.66 12.62 1.97
N PHE A 55 11.92 12.80 3.27
CA PHE A 55 11.56 11.84 4.30
C PHE A 55 11.03 12.54 5.55
N CYS A 56 10.13 11.85 6.25
CA CYS A 56 9.61 12.26 7.55
C CYS A 56 9.85 11.17 8.59
N ASN A 57 10.13 11.60 9.82
CA ASN A 57 10.29 10.69 10.94
C ASN A 57 8.93 10.16 11.39
N ALA A 58 8.85 8.85 11.50
CA ALA A 58 7.63 8.13 11.78
C ALA A 58 7.87 7.05 12.84
N GLN A 59 6.92 6.86 13.73
CA GLN A 59 6.85 5.68 14.58
C GLN A 59 5.91 4.66 13.97
N ILE A 60 6.37 3.41 13.84
CA ILE A 60 5.53 2.31 13.40
C ILE A 60 4.73 1.81 14.61
N LEU A 61 3.41 1.90 14.51
CA LEU A 61 2.50 1.43 15.56
C LEU A 61 2.09 -0.02 15.36
N MET A 62 1.93 -0.42 14.09
CA MET A 62 1.47 -1.75 13.70
C MET A 62 1.84 -2.04 12.26
N LEU A 63 2.23 -3.29 11.98
CA LEU A 63 2.27 -3.82 10.61
C LEU A 63 0.97 -4.54 10.32
N ALA A 64 0.47 -4.36 9.12
CA ALA A 64 -0.73 -5.01 8.66
C ALA A 64 -0.48 -5.67 7.31
N ALA A 65 -0.46 -6.99 7.30
CA ALA A 65 -0.75 -7.77 6.11
C ALA A 65 -2.27 -7.75 5.87
N MET A 66 -2.88 -6.55 5.71
CA MET A 66 -4.32 -6.30 5.84
C MET A 66 -5.20 -7.33 5.12
N VAL A 67 -4.91 -7.59 3.87
CA VAL A 67 -5.72 -8.43 2.98
C VAL A 67 -5.64 -9.92 3.38
N LYS A 68 -4.43 -10.43 3.63
CA LYS A 68 -4.22 -11.84 3.99
C LYS A 68 -4.61 -12.15 5.44
N HIS A 69 -4.28 -11.24 6.37
CA HIS A 69 -4.56 -11.40 7.80
C HIS A 69 -6.06 -11.36 8.09
N TRP A 70 -6.81 -10.41 7.51
CA TRP A 70 -8.27 -10.36 7.71
C TRP A 70 -8.97 -11.55 7.07
N GLY A 71 -8.57 -11.97 5.86
CA GLY A 71 -9.09 -13.19 5.25
C GLY A 71 -8.89 -14.43 6.11
N LEU A 72 -7.69 -14.62 6.65
CA LEU A 72 -7.40 -15.70 7.60
C LEU A 72 -8.22 -15.60 8.89
N LYS A 73 -8.44 -14.38 9.41
CA LYS A 73 -9.15 -14.13 10.66
C LYS A 73 -10.67 -14.29 10.54
N THR A 74 -11.27 -13.91 9.41
CA THR A 74 -12.71 -14.02 9.15
C THR A 74 -13.10 -15.31 8.43
N GLY A 75 -12.11 -16.11 8.00
CA GLY A 75 -12.34 -17.30 7.18
C GLY A 75 -12.72 -16.97 5.73
N GLU A 76 -12.49 -15.73 5.29
CA GLU A 76 -12.74 -15.31 3.92
C GLU A 76 -11.56 -15.60 3.01
N ASP A 77 -11.84 -16.20 1.84
CA ASP A 77 -10.83 -16.45 0.81
C ASP A 77 -10.53 -15.16 0.03
N VAL A 78 -9.64 -14.36 0.61
CA VAL A 78 -9.27 -13.06 0.03
C VAL A 78 -8.44 -13.21 -1.25
N ASN A 79 -7.76 -14.33 -1.45
CA ASN A 79 -7.05 -14.59 -2.71
C ASN A 79 -8.05 -14.68 -3.87
N LYS A 80 -9.16 -15.40 -3.66
CA LYS A 80 -10.24 -15.48 -4.65
C LYS A 80 -10.85 -14.11 -4.98
N THR A 81 -10.98 -13.23 -3.98
CA THR A 81 -11.47 -11.86 -4.17
C THR A 81 -10.48 -11.02 -4.98
N VAL A 82 -9.18 -11.08 -4.65
CA VAL A 82 -8.11 -10.38 -5.39
C VAL A 82 -8.05 -10.87 -6.84
N ASP A 83 -8.12 -12.19 -7.06
CA ASP A 83 -8.12 -12.79 -8.39
C ASP A 83 -9.34 -12.35 -9.21
N SER A 84 -10.51 -12.27 -8.57
CA SER A 84 -11.74 -11.80 -9.21
C SER A 84 -11.63 -10.33 -9.64
N ILE A 85 -11.06 -9.47 -8.79
CA ILE A 85 -10.82 -8.06 -9.10
C ILE A 85 -9.84 -7.94 -10.27
N ASN A 86 -8.71 -8.66 -10.21
CA ASN A 86 -7.71 -8.66 -11.28
C ASN A 86 -8.29 -9.10 -12.62
N ARG A 87 -9.11 -10.15 -12.62
CA ARG A 87 -9.81 -10.62 -13.83
C ARG A 87 -10.73 -9.54 -14.40
N LEU A 88 -11.60 -8.95 -13.57
CA LEU A 88 -12.56 -7.93 -14.02
C LEU A 88 -11.88 -6.68 -14.57
N LEU A 89 -10.80 -6.22 -13.92
CA LEU A 89 -10.02 -5.08 -14.39
C LEU A 89 -9.33 -5.39 -15.72
N THR A 90 -8.76 -6.59 -15.85
CA THR A 90 -8.14 -7.05 -17.10
C THR A 90 -9.16 -7.08 -18.25
N GLU A 91 -10.35 -7.63 -18.01
CA GLU A 91 -11.44 -7.67 -18.99
C GLU A 91 -11.83 -6.25 -19.42
N LYS A 92 -12.06 -5.34 -18.46
CA LYS A 92 -12.39 -3.94 -18.79
C LYS A 92 -11.30 -3.22 -19.58
N ILE A 93 -10.04 -3.41 -19.22
CA ILE A 93 -8.91 -2.81 -19.95
C ILE A 93 -8.89 -3.33 -21.38
N GLN A 94 -9.05 -4.63 -21.58
CA GLN A 94 -9.09 -5.22 -22.92
C GLN A 94 -10.27 -4.72 -23.75
N ASP A 95 -11.44 -4.54 -23.15
CA ASP A 95 -12.61 -4.00 -23.84
C ASP A 95 -12.40 -2.55 -24.26
N VAL A 96 -11.82 -1.71 -23.40
CA VAL A 96 -11.45 -0.33 -23.75
C VAL A 96 -10.43 -0.30 -24.88
N LEU A 97 -9.39 -1.14 -24.82
CA LEU A 97 -8.35 -1.21 -25.88
C LEU A 97 -8.91 -1.73 -27.22
N LYS A 98 -9.86 -2.66 -27.19
CA LYS A 98 -10.57 -3.13 -28.39
C LYS A 98 -11.48 -2.04 -28.95
N SER A 99 -12.18 -1.31 -28.09
CA SER A 99 -13.04 -0.20 -28.49
C SER A 99 -12.24 0.90 -29.18
N LYS A 100 -11.12 1.35 -28.58
CA LYS A 100 -10.23 2.36 -29.16
C LYS A 100 -9.71 1.99 -30.55
N ARG A 101 -9.25 0.74 -30.73
CA ARG A 101 -8.79 0.22 -32.04
C ARG A 101 -9.87 0.25 -33.12
N ARG A 102 -11.15 0.14 -32.76
CA ARG A 102 -12.25 0.21 -33.74
C ARG A 102 -12.55 1.64 -34.18
N THR A 103 -12.41 2.61 -33.27
CA THR A 103 -12.60 4.04 -33.55
C THR A 103 -11.41 4.70 -34.25
N GLU A 104 -10.19 4.20 -34.07
CA GLU A 104 -8.97 4.72 -34.74
C GLU A 104 -8.76 4.11 -36.15
N GLY A 105 -9.46 3.02 -36.47
CA GLY A 105 -9.42 2.35 -37.77
C GLY A 105 -10.55 2.74 -38.74
N GLN A 106 -11.38 3.73 -38.39
CA GLN A 106 -12.39 4.37 -39.25
C GLN A 106 -11.94 5.79 -39.60
#